data_AF-A0A5J4L8N1-F1
#
_entry.id   AF-A0A5J4L8N1-F1
#
_cell.length_a   1.000
_cell.length_b   1.000
_cell.length_c   1.000
_cell.angle_alpha   90.00
_cell.angle_beta   90.00
_cell.angle_gamma   90.00
#
_symmetry.space_group_name_H-M   'P 1'
#
loop_
_entity.id
_entity.type
_entity.pdbx_description
1 polymer ?
#
loop_
_entity_poly.entity_id
_entity_poly.type
_entity_poly.pdbx_seq_one_letter_code
_entity_poly.pdbx_strand_id
1 'polypeptide(L)'
;MITWNELVLAEPRLRDLEEQARAEAIKAQGDPEWSFSAYWSYTLRPAVTLLVGWKRSGADAPQLRTEEAWHAAISHLIGLLPESEGALAS
;
A
#
# COMPACT_ATOMS: atom_id res chain seq x y z
N MET A 1 18.57 -1.07 -3.49
CA MET A 1 17.27 -1.65 -3.15
C MET A 1 16.91 -1.14 -1.78
N ILE A 2 16.12 -0.07 -1.72
CA ILE A 2 15.56 0.44 -0.47
C ILE A 2 14.65 -0.62 0.15
N THR A 3 14.84 -0.88 1.44
CA THR A 3 14.05 -1.83 2.22
C THR A 3 12.80 -1.16 2.79
N TRP A 4 11.83 -1.96 3.22
CA TRP A 4 10.63 -1.45 3.91
C TRP A 4 10.98 -0.66 5.18
N ASN A 5 11.96 -1.13 5.97
CA ASN A 5 12.38 -0.42 7.17
C ASN A 5 12.96 0.96 6.86
N GLU A 6 13.75 1.08 5.79
CA GLU A 6 14.28 2.38 5.34
C GLU A 6 13.16 3.31 4.84
N LEU A 7 12.14 2.76 4.16
CA LEU A 7 10.96 3.53 3.77
C LEU A 7 10.21 4.07 5.00
N VAL A 8 9.95 3.24 6.01
CA VAL A 8 9.24 3.62 7.23
C VAL A 8 10.06 4.60 8.08
N LEU A 9 11.38 4.48 8.09
CA LEU A 9 12.25 5.47 8.76
C LEU A 9 12.14 6.85 8.11
N ALA A 10 12.04 6.91 6.77
CA ALA A 10 11.89 8.16 6.02
C ALA A 10 10.45 8.71 6.05
N GLU A 11 9.44 7.83 6.12
CA GLU A 11 8.01 8.18 6.17
C GLU A 11 7.27 7.25 7.14
N PRO A 12 7.19 7.60 8.43
CA PRO A 12 6.60 6.75 9.47
C PRO A 12 5.13 6.38 9.24
N ARG A 13 4.37 7.22 8.51
CA ARG A 13 2.95 6.93 8.18
C ARG A 13 2.78 5.70 7.29
N LEU A 14 3.85 5.23 6.65
CA LEU A 14 3.83 3.94 5.95
C LEU A 14 3.55 2.76 6.90
N ARG A 15 3.91 2.88 8.19
CA ARG A 15 3.56 1.87 9.20
C ARG A 15 2.05 1.78 9.41
N ASP A 16 1.38 2.92 9.53
CA ASP A 16 -0.08 2.97 9.67
C ASP A 16 -0.77 2.36 8.44
N LEU A 17 -0.20 2.58 7.25
CA LEU A 17 -0.69 1.99 6.01
C LEU A 17 -0.47 0.47 5.95
N GLU A 18 0.65 -0.03 6.49
CA GLU A 18 0.89 -1.47 6.64
C GLU A 18 -0.13 -2.12 7.57
N GLU A 19 -0.42 -1.51 8.71
CA GLU A 19 -1.43 -1.98 9.66
C GLU A 19 -2.82 -2.03 9.02
N GLN A 20 -3.18 -1.01 8.23
CA GLN A 20 -4.42 -0.99 7.46
C GLN A 20 -4.47 -2.11 6.41
N ALA A 21 -3.38 -2.34 5.67
CA ALA A 21 -3.32 -3.42 4.68
C ALA A 21 -3.46 -4.81 5.34
N ARG A 22 -2.84 -5.02 6.51
CA ARG A 22 -2.99 -6.25 7.28
C ARG A 22 -4.42 -6.45 7.79
N ALA A 23 -5.05 -5.39 8.30
CA ALA A 23 -6.44 -5.44 8.75
C ALA A 23 -7.39 -5.75 7.58
N GLU A 24 -7.16 -5.14 6.41
CA GLU A 24 -7.93 -5.42 5.20
C GLU A 24 -7.74 -6.87 4.74
N ALA A 25 -6.52 -7.41 4.79
CA ALA A 25 -6.24 -8.80 4.45
C ALA A 25 -7.01 -9.80 5.34
N ILE A 26 -7.16 -9.49 6.63
CA ILE A 26 -7.98 -10.29 7.55
C ILE A 26 -9.46 -10.22 7.16
N LYS A 27 -9.97 -9.03 6.85
CA LYS A 27 -11.35 -8.84 6.39
C LYS A 27 -11.62 -9.61 5.09
N ALA A 28 -10.70 -9.52 4.13
CA ALA A 28 -10.81 -10.17 2.83
C ALA A 28 -10.96 -11.70 2.90
N GLN A 29 -10.41 -12.35 3.93
CA GLN A 29 -10.56 -13.80 4.11
C GLN A 29 -12.02 -14.24 4.38
N GLY A 30 -12.84 -13.36 4.96
CA GLY A 30 -14.22 -13.65 5.32
C GLY A 30 -15.26 -12.90 4.46
N ASP A 31 -14.82 -12.08 3.52
CA ASP A 31 -15.68 -11.21 2.73
C ASP A 31 -15.66 -11.63 1.24
N PRO A 32 -16.69 -12.35 0.76
CA PRO A 32 -16.74 -12.81 -0.61
C PRO A 32 -16.92 -11.68 -1.64
N GLU A 33 -17.35 -10.50 -1.21
CA GLU A 33 -17.48 -9.31 -2.08
C GLU A 33 -16.18 -8.51 -2.13
N TRP A 34 -15.15 -8.93 -1.38
CA TRP A 34 -13.88 -8.24 -1.37
C TRP A 34 -13.19 -8.32 -2.74
N SER A 35 -12.74 -7.16 -3.21
CA SER A 35 -12.04 -7.00 -4.48
C SER A 35 -10.70 -6.34 -4.28
N PHE A 36 -9.63 -7.07 -4.59
CA PHE A 36 -8.28 -6.53 -4.66
C PHE A 36 -8.22 -5.31 -5.58
N SER A 37 -8.81 -5.41 -6.78
CA SER A 37 -8.82 -4.34 -7.78
C SER A 37 -9.44 -3.05 -7.25
N ALA A 38 -10.55 -3.16 -6.51
CA ALA A 38 -11.21 -2.01 -5.88
C ALA A 38 -10.35 -1.42 -4.75
N TYR A 39 -9.87 -2.25 -3.82
CA TYR A 39 -9.04 -1.79 -2.71
C TYR A 39 -7.73 -1.13 -3.20
N TRP A 40 -7.07 -1.74 -4.19
CA TRP A 40 -5.89 -1.20 -4.83
C TRP A 40 -6.14 0.19 -5.44
N SER A 41 -7.19 0.30 -6.25
CA SER A 41 -7.44 1.50 -7.06
C SER A 41 -7.91 2.69 -6.22
N TYR A 42 -8.76 2.44 -5.22
CA TYR A 42 -9.44 3.49 -4.47
C TYR A 42 -8.81 3.78 -3.10
N THR A 43 -8.02 2.85 -2.55
CA THR A 43 -7.47 2.99 -1.19
C THR A 43 -5.95 2.95 -1.20
N LEU A 44 -5.35 1.82 -1.61
CA LEU A 44 -3.92 1.58 -1.41
C LEU A 44 -3.05 2.46 -2.31
N ARG A 45 -3.31 2.45 -3.63
CA ARG A 45 -2.51 3.22 -4.59
C ARG A 45 -2.55 4.74 -4.32
N PRO A 46 -3.71 5.37 -4.04
CA PRO A 46 -3.75 6.78 -3.65
C PRO A 46 -2.93 7.09 -2.39
N ALA A 47 -3.02 6.25 -1.35
CA ALA A 47 -2.28 6.43 -0.10
C ALA A 47 -0.75 6.37 -0.31
N VAL A 48 -0.26 5.34 -1.01
CA VAL A 48 1.16 5.22 -1.34
C VAL A 48 1.62 6.39 -2.21
N THR A 49 0.79 6.86 -3.14
CA THR A 49 1.12 7.98 -4.06
C THR A 49 1.39 9.26 -3.26
N LEU A 50 0.59 9.48 -2.22
CA LEU A 50 0.69 10.62 -1.33
C LEU A 50 1.92 10.53 -0.43
N LEU A 51 2.18 9.35 0.16
CA LEU A 51 3.25 9.14 1.14
C LEU A 51 4.65 9.05 0.50
N VAL A 52 4.80 8.36 -0.62
CA VAL A 52 6.09 8.21 -1.31
C VAL A 52 6.42 9.44 -2.17
N GLY A 53 5.40 10.24 -2.54
CA GLY A 53 5.63 11.57 -3.07
C GLY A 53 5.49 11.79 -4.55
N TRP A 54 4.81 10.90 -5.25
CA TRP A 54 4.61 11.04 -6.69
C TRP A 54 3.79 12.31 -7.07
N LYS A 55 3.07 12.95 -6.12
CA LYS A 55 2.15 14.08 -6.42
C LYS A 55 2.16 15.33 -5.52
N ARG A 56 3.09 15.50 -4.57
CA ARG A 56 3.12 16.74 -3.76
C ARG A 56 4.25 17.65 -4.20
N SER A 57 4.00 18.94 -4.40
CA SER A 57 4.99 20.02 -4.42
C SER A 57 4.72 20.92 -3.19
N GLY A 58 5.73 21.17 -2.36
CA GLY A 58 5.59 21.90 -1.08
C GLY A 58 6.67 21.56 -0.05
N ALA A 59 6.67 22.24 1.10
CA ALA A 59 7.66 22.08 2.18
C ALA A 59 7.58 20.70 2.89
N ASP A 60 6.42 20.05 2.86
CA ASP A 60 6.21 18.64 3.26
C ASP A 60 6.46 17.69 2.08
N ALA A 61 7.53 17.95 1.33
CA ALA A 61 7.99 17.07 0.27
C ALA A 61 8.42 15.73 0.88
N PRO A 62 7.74 14.61 0.62
CA PRO A 62 8.22 13.32 1.11
C PRO A 62 9.62 13.06 0.56
N GLN A 63 10.50 12.58 1.45
CA GLN A 63 11.93 12.42 1.16
C GLN A 63 12.20 11.33 0.13
N LEU A 64 11.24 10.43 -0.09
CA LEU A 64 11.40 9.21 -0.84
C LEU A 64 11.41 9.42 -2.36
N ARG A 65 10.44 10.15 -2.92
CA ARG A 65 10.27 10.66 -4.32
C ARG A 65 11.06 9.95 -5.44
N THR A 66 11.12 8.62 -5.39
CA THR A 66 11.87 7.80 -6.33
C THR A 66 11.00 6.65 -6.80
N GLU A 67 11.20 6.23 -8.04
CA GLU A 67 10.55 5.05 -8.59
C GLU A 67 10.92 3.79 -7.79
N GLU A 68 12.14 3.72 -7.27
CA GLU A 68 12.58 2.64 -6.39
C GLU A 68 11.76 2.58 -5.10
N ALA A 69 11.55 3.72 -4.42
CA ALA A 69 10.73 3.76 -3.21
C ALA A 69 9.25 3.43 -3.49
N TRP A 70 8.74 3.86 -4.64
CA TRP A 70 7.38 3.54 -5.09
C TRP A 70 7.20 2.03 -5.29
N HIS A 71 8.10 1.41 -6.05
CA HIS A 71 8.06 -0.04 -6.28
C HIS A 71 8.25 -0.83 -5.00
N ALA A 72 9.22 -0.47 -4.16
CA ALA A 72 9.46 -1.15 -2.89
C ALA A 72 8.23 -1.07 -1.95
N ALA A 73 7.59 0.10 -1.85
CA ALA A 73 6.39 0.26 -1.03
C ALA A 73 5.20 -0.57 -1.54
N ILE A 74 4.97 -0.57 -2.85
CA ILE A 74 3.86 -1.31 -3.46
C ILE A 74 4.08 -2.81 -3.37
N SER A 75 5.28 -3.30 -3.72
CA SER A 75 5.60 -4.72 -3.62
C SER A 75 5.42 -5.25 -2.21
N HIS A 76 5.83 -4.47 -1.20
CA HIS A 76 5.62 -4.83 0.19
C HIS A 76 4.13 -4.90 0.55
N LEU A 77 3.37 -3.83 0.29
CA LEU A 77 1.97 -3.73 0.70
C LEU A 77 1.03 -4.68 -0.05
N ILE A 78 1.26 -4.90 -1.34
CA ILE A 78 0.51 -5.90 -2.14
C ILE A 78 0.80 -7.31 -1.61
N GLY A 79 2.04 -7.61 -1.23
CA GLY A 79 2.41 -8.93 -0.67
C GLY A 79 1.73 -9.26 0.67
N LEU A 80 1.07 -8.28 1.31
CA LEU A 80 0.27 -8.50 2.52
C LEU A 80 -1.18 -8.89 2.20
N LEU A 81 -1.65 -8.61 0.99
CA LEU A 81 -3.03 -8.84 0.57
C LEU A 81 -3.18 -10.25 -0.03
N PRO A 82 -4.37 -10.88 0.07
CA PRO A 82 -4.60 -12.16 -0.55
C PRO A 82 -4.48 -12.07 -2.08
N GLU A 83 -3.97 -13.14 -2.70
CA GLU A 83 -3.73 -13.24 -4.15
C GLU A 83 -5.03 -13.30 -4.99
N SER A 84 -6.20 -13.33 -4.35
CA SER A 84 -7.49 -13.66 -4.97
C SER A 84 -8.50 -12.51 -4.91
N GLU A 85 -9.12 -12.16 -6.05
CA GLU A 85 -10.50 -11.64 -6.05
C GLU A 85 -11.42 -12.74 -5.51
N GLY A 86 -12.43 -12.37 -4.70
CA GLY A 86 -13.27 -13.28 -3.93
C GLY A 86 -13.51 -14.65 -4.58
N ALA A 87 -13.13 -15.71 -3.86
CA ALA A 87 -13.37 -17.10 -4.27
C ALA A 87 -14.85 -17.49 -4.10
N LEU A 88 -15.75 -16.80 -4.78
CA LEU A 88 -17.15 -17.20 -5.02
C LEU A 88 -17.58 -16.78 -6.45
N ALA A 89 -16.84 -17.28 -7.45
CA ALA A 89 -17.40 -17.54 -8.77
C ALA A 89 -17.44 -19.06 -8.93
N SER A 90 -18.49 -19.70 -8.40
CA SER A 90 -18.88 -21.08 -8.68
C SER A 90 -20.26 -21.08 -9.31
#